data_AF-A0A3S4GIQ9-F1
#
_entry.id   AF-A0A3S4GIQ9-F1
#
_cell.length_a   1.000
_cell.length_b   1.000
_cell.length_c   1.000
_cell.angle_alpha   90.00
_cell.angle_beta   90.00
_cell.angle_gamma   90.00
#
_symmetry.space_group_name_H-M   'P 1'
#
loop_
_entity.id
_entity.type
_entity.pdbx_description
1 polymer ?
#
loop_
_entity_poly.entity_id
_entity_poly.type
_entity_poly.pdbx_seq_one_letter_code
_entity_poly.pdbx_strand_id
1 'polypeptide(L)'
;MGEVVTALKKSGLGMDITVQEGTSASVTFTWKEIQAGFSGWSSSKVFGQYMDPEKTYNRSGTLTFRIFVYQAFTNNFLNITIPSSTINILPYDPNGVSPPSVSFRPLTVSAFNLRFIPDNSGRVIISPSTTINMGRFYTEYKETMVPREVPFTVTAQQNVGTQIPFVAPLAIEFRTNGLTLADADSTVILKNNKQENNGFGLSVIDVDNDTPVKFNMKADMGPIHLDNGAGGRIIKHYKAKVEAIPGAEIKTGDFSAAMTVIVTYN
;
A
#
# COMPACT_ATOMS: atom_id res chain seq x y z
N MET A 1 -16.62 -0.81 23.33
CA MET A 1 -15.84 -1.97 22.83
C MET A 1 -16.67 -3.16 22.35
N GLY A 2 -17.88 -3.43 22.85
CA GLY A 2 -18.64 -4.65 22.48
C GLY A 2 -18.89 -4.84 20.97
N GLU A 3 -19.19 -3.76 20.24
CA GLU A 3 -19.36 -3.81 18.79
C GLU A 3 -18.06 -4.14 18.05
N VAL A 4 -16.91 -3.60 18.51
CA VAL A 4 -15.58 -3.93 17.98
C VAL A 4 -15.27 -5.42 18.16
N VAL A 5 -15.51 -5.95 19.37
CA VAL A 5 -15.33 -7.39 19.66
C VAL A 5 -16.22 -8.24 18.75
N THR A 6 -17.46 -7.81 18.53
CA THR A 6 -18.41 -8.49 17.64
C THR A 6 -17.92 -8.47 16.18
N ALA A 7 -17.46 -7.32 15.68
CA ALA A 7 -16.95 -7.16 14.32
C ALA A 7 -15.69 -8.03 14.07
N LEU A 8 -14.74 -8.02 15.01
CA LEU A 8 -13.54 -8.86 14.94
C LEU A 8 -13.91 -10.35 14.96
N LYS A 9 -14.73 -10.78 15.92
CA LYS A 9 -15.14 -12.19 16.07
C LYS A 9 -15.89 -12.71 14.84
N LYS A 10 -16.85 -11.95 14.29
CA LYS A 10 -17.58 -12.32 13.06
C LYS A 10 -16.66 -12.47 11.86
N SER A 11 -15.55 -11.74 11.86
CA SER A 11 -14.57 -11.74 10.77
C SER A 11 -13.42 -12.72 10.98
N GLY A 12 -13.48 -13.59 12.00
CA GLY A 12 -12.41 -14.55 12.31
C GLY A 12 -11.14 -13.90 12.88
N LEU A 13 -11.23 -12.65 13.33
CA LEU A 13 -10.12 -11.91 13.94
C LEU A 13 -10.17 -11.97 15.47
N GLY A 14 -9.00 -11.82 16.08
CA GLY A 14 -8.80 -11.56 17.50
C GLY A 14 -7.97 -10.30 17.72
N MET A 15 -7.95 -9.84 18.96
CA MET A 15 -7.17 -8.68 19.36
C MET A 15 -6.66 -8.83 20.79
N ASP A 16 -5.39 -8.48 21.00
CA ASP A 16 -4.84 -8.22 22.33
C ASP A 16 -4.62 -6.71 22.49
N ILE A 17 -4.81 -6.20 23.70
CA ILE A 17 -4.55 -4.80 24.06
C ILE A 17 -3.47 -4.79 25.12
N THR A 18 -2.34 -4.13 24.85
CA THR A 18 -1.27 -3.93 25.84
C THR A 18 -1.19 -2.46 26.24
N VAL A 19 -1.14 -2.22 27.54
CA VAL A 19 -1.05 -0.88 28.14
C VAL A 19 0.29 -0.76 28.85
N GLN A 20 1.00 0.34 28.62
CA GLN A 20 2.26 0.65 29.29
C GLN A 20 2.36 2.14 29.61
N GLU A 21 2.62 2.49 30.87
CA GLU A 21 2.92 3.87 31.28
C GLU A 21 4.43 4.06 31.42
N GLY A 22 5.02 4.92 30.58
CA GLY A 22 6.46 5.14 30.54
C GLY A 22 7.25 3.83 30.41
N THR A 23 8.17 3.59 31.35
CA THR A 23 8.99 2.37 31.43
C THR A 23 8.43 1.31 32.38
N SER A 24 7.22 1.50 32.91
CA SER A 24 6.59 0.56 33.84
C SER A 24 6.30 -0.78 33.17
N ALA A 25 6.03 -1.81 33.98
CA ALA A 25 5.60 -3.10 33.47
C ALA A 25 4.31 -2.96 32.65
N SER A 26 4.27 -3.61 31.49
CA SER A 26 3.11 -3.62 30.61
C SER A 26 2.03 -4.57 31.13
N VAL A 27 0.78 -4.21 30.89
CA VAL A 27 -0.38 -5.02 31.24
C VAL A 27 -1.13 -5.36 29.96
N THR A 28 -1.41 -6.65 29.74
CA THR A 28 -2.07 -7.12 28.52
C THR A 28 -3.46 -7.66 28.85
N PHE A 29 -4.47 -7.20 28.11
CA PHE A 29 -5.77 -7.83 27.98
C PHE A 29 -5.72 -8.76 26.78
N THR A 30 -5.78 -10.06 27.04
CA THR A 30 -5.78 -11.09 26.00
C THR A 30 -7.13 -11.14 25.29
N TRP A 31 -7.16 -11.65 24.07
CA TRP A 31 -8.40 -11.86 23.34
C TRP A 31 -9.44 -12.67 24.12
N LYS A 32 -9.01 -13.69 24.87
CA LYS A 32 -9.90 -14.50 25.73
C LYS A 32 -10.57 -13.65 26.82
N GLU A 33 -9.82 -12.77 27.47
CA GLU A 33 -10.34 -11.86 28.50
C GLU A 33 -11.29 -10.82 27.89
N ILE A 34 -10.93 -10.26 26.72
CA ILE A 34 -11.76 -9.32 25.98
C ILE A 34 -13.09 -9.96 25.56
N GLN A 35 -13.07 -11.22 25.13
CA GLN A 35 -14.26 -11.97 24.72
C GLN A 35 -15.18 -12.31 25.89
N ALA A 36 -14.63 -12.58 27.07
CA ALA A 36 -15.42 -12.77 28.29
C ALA A 36 -16.18 -11.49 28.69
N GLY A 37 -15.78 -10.35 28.12
CA GLY A 37 -16.44 -9.07 28.28
C GLY A 37 -15.85 -8.27 29.44
N PHE A 38 -15.98 -6.95 29.32
CA PHE A 38 -15.59 -5.99 30.37
C PHE A 38 -16.79 -5.56 31.22
N SER A 39 -17.69 -6.50 31.56
CA SER A 39 -18.85 -6.16 32.37
C SER A 39 -18.44 -6.09 33.84
N GLY A 40 -18.42 -4.87 34.39
CA GLY A 40 -18.10 -4.63 35.79
C GLY A 40 -16.60 -4.55 36.10
N TRP A 41 -16.29 -4.02 37.28
CA TRP A 41 -14.93 -3.63 37.71
C TRP A 41 -13.94 -4.78 37.89
N SER A 42 -14.43 -6.02 38.06
CA SER A 42 -13.61 -7.23 38.18
C SER A 42 -12.83 -7.59 36.91
N SER A 43 -13.14 -6.95 35.78
CA SER A 43 -12.46 -7.12 34.49
C SER A 43 -11.42 -6.02 34.20
N SER A 44 -11.19 -5.10 35.15
CA SER A 44 -10.16 -4.08 35.05
C SER A 44 -8.77 -4.63 35.42
N LYS A 45 -7.71 -4.02 34.89
CA LYS A 45 -6.34 -4.30 35.30
C LYS A 45 -5.64 -3.00 35.66
N VAL A 46 -5.00 -2.99 36.84
CA VAL A 46 -4.19 -1.85 37.31
C VAL A 46 -2.89 -1.82 36.52
N PHE A 47 -2.45 -0.62 36.11
CA PHE A 47 -1.19 -0.41 35.39
C PHE A 47 -0.55 0.92 35.82
N GLY A 48 0.72 1.11 35.49
CA GLY A 48 1.45 2.35 35.73
C GLY A 48 1.90 2.56 37.17
N GLN A 49 2.32 3.78 37.48
CA GLN A 49 2.78 4.15 38.81
C GLN A 49 1.63 4.45 39.76
N TYR A 50 1.85 4.17 41.05
CA TYR A 50 0.95 4.61 42.11
C TYR A 50 0.85 6.14 42.12
N MET A 51 -0.37 6.65 42.30
CA MET A 51 -0.67 8.06 42.40
C MET A 51 -1.21 8.33 43.80
N ASP A 52 -0.45 9.09 44.61
CA ASP A 52 -0.96 9.58 45.89
C ASP A 52 -2.23 10.41 45.67
N PRO A 53 -3.24 10.27 46.56
CA PRO A 53 -4.45 11.10 46.53
C PRO A 53 -4.14 12.60 46.58
N GLU A 54 -5.10 13.42 46.12
CA GLU A 54 -5.09 14.88 46.23
C GLU A 54 -3.92 15.60 45.53
N LYS A 55 -3.25 14.93 44.59
CA LYS A 55 -2.21 15.51 43.74
C LYS A 55 -2.62 15.50 42.26
N THR A 56 -2.07 16.45 41.50
CA THR A 56 -2.22 16.52 40.05
C THR A 56 -1.05 15.80 39.38
N TYR A 57 -1.35 14.92 38.43
CA TYR A 57 -0.35 14.18 37.66
C TYR A 57 -0.53 14.42 36.17
N ASN A 58 0.59 14.55 35.45
CA ASN A 58 0.64 14.47 34.01
C ASN A 58 1.37 13.19 33.62
N ARG A 59 0.62 12.19 33.18
CA ARG A 59 1.15 10.88 32.79
C ARG A 59 0.93 10.63 31.31
N SER A 60 1.80 9.82 30.73
CA SER A 60 1.68 9.36 29.35
C SER A 60 1.96 7.87 29.29
N GLY A 61 1.25 7.21 28.39
CA GLY A 61 1.40 5.79 28.16
C GLY A 61 1.10 5.44 26.71
N THR A 62 1.41 4.21 26.36
CA THR A 62 1.17 3.63 25.06
C THR A 62 0.12 2.54 25.17
N LEU A 63 -0.85 2.59 24.27
CA LEU A 63 -1.78 1.49 24.01
C LEU A 63 -1.36 0.82 22.69
N THR A 64 -1.05 -0.46 22.78
CA THR A 64 -0.71 -1.28 21.61
C THR A 64 -1.85 -2.26 21.34
N PHE A 65 -2.43 -2.17 20.15
CA PHE A 65 -3.46 -3.08 19.68
C PHE A 65 -2.84 -4.09 18.72
N ARG A 66 -2.79 -5.35 19.12
CA ARG A 66 -2.33 -6.44 18.25
C ARG A 66 -3.55 -7.15 17.69
N ILE A 67 -3.89 -6.88 16.43
CA ILE A 67 -4.95 -7.57 15.71
C ILE A 67 -4.35 -8.77 14.98
N PHE A 68 -4.98 -9.94 15.10
CA PHE A 68 -4.46 -11.18 14.52
C PHE A 68 -5.58 -12.08 14.00
N VAL A 69 -5.22 -12.99 13.09
CA VAL A 69 -6.13 -14.03 12.59
C VAL A 69 -6.35 -15.05 13.70
N TYR A 70 -7.60 -15.17 14.16
CA TYR A 70 -8.00 -16.11 15.22
C TYR A 70 -8.61 -17.39 14.64
N GLN A 71 -9.29 -17.28 13.49
CA GLN A 71 -9.82 -18.40 12.72
C GLN A 71 -9.39 -18.25 11.27
N ALA A 72 -9.10 -19.37 10.60
CA ALA A 72 -8.73 -19.36 9.19
C ALA A 72 -9.84 -18.69 8.37
N PHE A 73 -9.46 -17.73 7.53
CA PHE A 73 -10.41 -17.11 6.62
C PHE A 73 -10.87 -18.13 5.59
N THR A 74 -12.18 -18.20 5.38
CA THR A 74 -12.78 -19.01 4.32
C THR A 74 -12.86 -18.25 2.99
N ASN A 75 -12.65 -16.92 3.04
CA ASN A 75 -12.87 -16.02 1.92
C ASN A 75 -11.56 -15.35 1.47
N ASN A 76 -11.46 -15.07 0.17
CA ASN A 76 -10.25 -14.57 -0.46
C ASN A 76 -10.02 -13.07 -0.20
N PHE A 77 -11.05 -12.23 -0.39
CA PHE A 77 -11.00 -10.80 -0.08
C PHE A 77 -11.84 -10.48 1.15
N LEU A 78 -11.28 -9.69 2.08
CA LEU A 78 -12.01 -9.23 3.26
C LEU A 78 -11.92 -7.71 3.35
N ASN A 79 -13.05 -7.05 3.57
CA ASN A 79 -13.14 -5.64 3.95
C ASN A 79 -13.97 -5.57 5.23
N ILE A 80 -13.29 -5.38 6.35
CA ILE A 80 -13.88 -5.47 7.68
C ILE A 80 -13.94 -4.07 8.26
N THR A 81 -15.14 -3.57 8.49
CA THR A 81 -15.36 -2.30 9.17
C THR A 81 -15.31 -2.50 10.68
N ILE A 82 -14.36 -1.83 11.32
CA ILE A 82 -14.27 -1.73 12.78
C ILE A 82 -14.97 -0.44 13.20
N PRO A 83 -16.04 -0.51 14.00
CA PRO A 83 -16.77 0.68 14.44
C PRO A 83 -15.91 1.51 15.41
N SER A 84 -16.29 2.77 15.59
CA SER A 84 -15.68 3.60 16.62
C SER A 84 -15.95 3.02 18.01
N SER A 85 -15.07 3.32 18.95
CA SER A 85 -15.20 2.84 20.31
C SER A 85 -14.58 3.77 21.33
N THR A 86 -14.97 3.60 22.58
CA THR A 86 -14.39 4.29 23.71
C THR A 86 -13.68 3.31 24.64
N ILE A 87 -12.54 3.75 25.18
CA ILE A 87 -11.77 3.04 26.20
C ILE A 87 -11.69 3.95 27.42
N ASN A 88 -12.18 3.44 28.55
CA ASN A 88 -12.11 4.15 29.81
C ASN A 88 -10.78 3.83 30.50
N ILE A 89 -9.99 4.86 30.76
CA ILE A 89 -8.81 4.78 31.63
C ILE A 89 -9.19 5.50 32.92
N LEU A 90 -9.20 4.75 34.03
CA LEU A 90 -9.57 5.28 35.34
C LEU A 90 -8.30 5.68 36.09
N PRO A 91 -8.27 6.87 36.72
CA PRO A 91 -7.13 7.30 37.54
C PRO A 91 -7.15 6.71 38.96
N TYR A 92 -7.94 5.65 39.21
CA TYR A 92 -8.12 5.02 40.52
C TYR A 92 -8.51 3.55 40.36
N ASP A 93 -8.24 2.75 41.40
CA ASP A 93 -8.78 1.39 41.50
C ASP A 93 -10.20 1.45 42.12
N PRO A 94 -11.25 1.08 41.36
CA PRO A 94 -12.62 1.09 41.87
C PRO A 94 -12.88 0.04 42.97
N ASN A 95 -11.98 -0.93 43.16
CA ASN A 95 -12.08 -1.92 44.22
C ASN A 95 -11.52 -1.36 45.55
N GLY A 96 -12.26 -0.42 46.15
CA GLY A 96 -11.96 0.10 47.48
C GLY A 96 -11.72 1.60 47.56
N VAL A 97 -11.75 2.31 46.43
CA VAL A 97 -11.66 3.78 46.38
C VAL A 97 -12.92 4.35 45.72
N SER A 98 -13.53 5.37 46.35
CA SER A 98 -14.67 6.08 45.78
C SER A 98 -14.28 6.79 44.48
N PRO A 99 -15.20 6.92 43.49
CA PRO A 99 -14.93 7.64 42.26
C PRO A 99 -14.44 9.07 42.54
N PRO A 100 -13.45 9.56 41.78
CA PRO A 100 -12.97 10.93 41.91
C PRO A 100 -14.11 11.91 41.57
N SER A 101 -14.12 13.07 42.23
CA SER A 101 -15.07 14.15 41.97
C SER A 101 -14.89 14.81 40.60
N VAL A 102 -13.72 14.61 39.99
CA VAL A 102 -13.39 15.11 38.64
C VAL A 102 -13.65 14.01 37.61
N SER A 103 -14.46 14.33 36.60
CA SER A 103 -14.74 13.43 35.50
C SER A 103 -13.47 13.11 34.70
N PHE A 104 -13.24 11.83 34.41
CA PHE A 104 -12.18 11.40 33.50
C PHE A 104 -12.69 11.42 32.06
N ARG A 105 -11.78 11.68 31.11
CA ARG A 105 -12.12 11.68 29.68
C ARG A 105 -11.79 10.32 29.07
N PRO A 106 -12.77 9.60 28.50
CA PRO A 106 -12.50 8.38 27.76
C PRO A 106 -11.62 8.65 26.55
N LEU A 107 -10.81 7.66 26.17
CA LEU A 107 -10.11 7.66 24.89
C LEU A 107 -11.09 7.22 23.79
N THR A 108 -11.25 8.04 22.77
CA THR A 108 -12.04 7.70 21.59
C THR A 108 -11.14 7.12 20.50
N VAL A 109 -11.52 5.95 20.00
CA VAL A 109 -10.94 5.31 18.83
C VAL A 109 -11.92 5.49 17.67
N SER A 110 -11.48 6.16 16.60
CA SER A 110 -12.29 6.33 15.39
C SER A 110 -12.56 5.01 14.69
N ALA A 111 -13.65 4.93 13.94
CA ALA A 111 -13.91 3.79 13.07
C ALA A 111 -12.81 3.66 12.00
N PHE A 112 -12.46 2.44 11.62
CA PHE A 112 -11.48 2.16 10.58
C PHE A 112 -11.82 0.88 9.82
N ASN A 113 -11.19 0.67 8.66
CA ASN A 113 -11.35 -0.56 7.88
C ASN A 113 -10.07 -1.39 7.89
N LEU A 114 -10.21 -2.71 8.00
CA LEU A 114 -9.15 -3.68 7.76
C LEU A 114 -9.44 -4.39 6.43
N ARG A 115 -8.46 -4.39 5.52
CA ARG A 115 -8.60 -4.98 4.19
C ARG A 115 -7.56 -6.07 4.00
N PHE A 116 -8.02 -7.27 3.63
CA PHE A 116 -7.16 -8.37 3.22
C PHE A 116 -7.31 -8.57 1.72
N ILE A 117 -6.18 -8.46 1.03
CA ILE A 117 -6.07 -8.67 -0.40
C ILE A 117 -5.22 -9.94 -0.58
N PRO A 118 -5.78 -11.01 -1.16
CA PRO A 118 -5.07 -12.27 -1.29
C PRO A 118 -4.02 -12.16 -2.40
N ASP A 119 -3.06 -13.09 -2.37
CA ASP A 119 -2.15 -13.27 -3.50
C ASP A 119 -2.93 -13.63 -4.77
N ASN A 120 -2.38 -13.25 -5.93
CA ASN A 120 -3.00 -13.46 -7.24
C ASN A 120 -4.41 -12.83 -7.40
N SER A 121 -4.73 -11.84 -6.57
CA SER A 121 -5.97 -11.04 -6.58
C SER A 121 -6.19 -10.24 -7.87
N GLY A 122 -5.11 -9.93 -8.58
CA GLY A 122 -5.14 -9.16 -9.81
C GLY A 122 -4.05 -9.55 -10.78
N ARG A 123 -4.11 -8.98 -11.98
CA ARG A 123 -3.13 -9.15 -13.04
C ARG A 123 -2.82 -7.83 -13.73
N VAL A 124 -1.63 -7.75 -14.30
CA VAL A 124 -1.20 -6.64 -15.15
C VAL A 124 -1.22 -7.10 -16.61
N ILE A 125 -1.84 -6.31 -17.48
CA ILE A 125 -1.94 -6.59 -18.91
C ILE A 125 -1.30 -5.42 -19.66
N ILE A 126 -0.40 -5.74 -20.58
CA ILE A 126 0.20 -4.78 -21.52
C ILE A 126 -0.43 -4.98 -22.89
N SER A 127 -1.01 -3.92 -23.45
CA SER A 127 -1.71 -3.97 -24.75
C SER A 127 -1.08 -3.01 -25.75
N PRO A 128 -0.97 -3.35 -27.05
CA PRO A 128 -1.49 -4.58 -27.68
C PRO A 128 -0.61 -5.81 -27.47
N SER A 129 0.64 -5.63 -27.04
CA SER A 129 1.61 -6.71 -26.87
C SER A 129 2.62 -6.36 -25.77
N THR A 130 3.18 -7.36 -25.12
CA THR A 130 4.33 -7.22 -24.21
C THR A 130 5.63 -6.88 -24.93
N THR A 131 5.64 -6.96 -26.27
CA THR A 131 6.76 -6.57 -27.12
C THR A 131 6.35 -5.38 -27.97
N ILE A 132 7.04 -4.25 -27.79
CA ILE A 132 6.83 -3.01 -28.55
C ILE A 132 7.87 -2.94 -29.66
N ASN A 133 7.42 -2.96 -30.93
CA ASN A 133 8.31 -2.88 -32.08
C ASN A 133 8.52 -1.41 -32.50
N MET A 134 9.74 -0.90 -32.31
CA MET A 134 10.12 0.48 -32.68
C MET A 134 10.52 0.62 -34.16
N GLY A 135 10.52 -0.47 -34.92
CA GLY A 135 10.93 -0.53 -36.32
C GLY A 135 12.43 -0.31 -36.52
N ARG A 136 12.82 0.05 -37.75
CA ARG A 136 14.22 0.27 -38.15
C ARG A 136 14.59 1.75 -38.18
N PHE A 137 15.70 2.14 -37.59
CA PHE A 137 16.22 3.51 -37.64
C PHE A 137 17.34 3.58 -38.67
N TYR A 138 17.25 4.50 -39.63
CA TYR A 138 18.24 4.66 -40.70
C TYR A 138 19.26 5.72 -40.31
N THR A 139 20.53 5.32 -40.25
CA THR A 139 21.64 6.17 -39.79
C THR A 139 21.98 7.30 -40.76
N GLU A 140 21.58 7.17 -42.03
CA GLU A 140 21.84 8.12 -43.12
C GLU A 140 21.20 9.50 -42.91
N TYR A 141 20.16 9.58 -42.08
CA TYR A 141 19.38 10.79 -41.83
C TYR A 141 19.52 11.28 -40.38
N LYS A 142 20.68 11.06 -39.75
CA LYS A 142 20.90 11.36 -38.33
C LYS A 142 20.48 12.78 -37.93
N GLU A 143 20.75 13.78 -38.77
CA GLU A 143 20.44 15.19 -38.48
C GLU A 143 18.95 15.53 -38.58
N THR A 144 18.17 14.74 -39.32
CA THR A 144 16.72 14.93 -39.53
C THR A 144 15.89 13.82 -38.90
N MET A 145 16.51 12.97 -38.06
CA MET A 145 15.85 11.82 -37.49
C MET A 145 14.87 12.24 -36.40
N VAL A 146 13.59 12.09 -36.70
CA VAL A 146 12.48 12.37 -35.77
C VAL A 146 12.36 11.24 -34.74
N PRO A 147 12.01 11.53 -33.47
CA PRO A 147 11.67 10.51 -32.49
C PRO A 147 10.58 9.57 -33.01
N ARG A 148 10.67 8.30 -32.64
CA ARG A 148 9.59 7.34 -32.87
C ARG A 148 8.84 7.07 -31.60
N GLU A 149 7.52 7.17 -31.69
CA GLU A 149 6.62 6.94 -30.58
C GLU A 149 5.68 5.78 -30.93
N VAL A 150 5.54 4.82 -30.03
CA VAL A 150 4.60 3.71 -30.16
C VAL A 150 3.71 3.66 -28.93
N PRO A 151 2.38 3.81 -29.08
CA PRO A 151 1.46 3.79 -27.94
C PRO A 151 1.28 2.37 -27.40
N PHE A 152 1.08 2.27 -26.10
CA PHE A 152 0.68 1.04 -25.41
C PHE A 152 -0.14 1.39 -24.18
N THR A 153 -0.81 0.39 -23.60
CA THR A 153 -1.53 0.58 -22.32
C THR A 153 -1.05 -0.41 -21.27
N VAL A 154 -1.13 0.02 -20.01
CA VAL A 154 -1.00 -0.84 -18.84
C VAL A 154 -2.35 -0.91 -18.17
N THR A 155 -2.90 -2.11 -18.07
CA THR A 155 -4.17 -2.37 -17.37
C THR A 155 -3.88 -3.16 -16.10
N ALA A 156 -4.30 -2.65 -14.95
CA ALA A 156 -4.41 -3.45 -13.74
C ALA A 156 -5.87 -3.93 -13.63
N GLN A 157 -6.06 -5.24 -13.49
CA GLN A 157 -7.37 -5.86 -13.46
C GLN A 157 -7.49 -6.81 -12.27
N GLN A 158 -8.66 -6.77 -11.61
CA GLN A 158 -9.08 -7.73 -10.61
C GLN A 158 -9.33 -9.12 -11.24
N ASN A 159 -8.78 -10.17 -10.65
CA ASN A 159 -8.98 -11.54 -11.12
C ASN A 159 -10.19 -12.23 -10.47
N VAL A 160 -10.45 -11.93 -9.19
CA VAL A 160 -11.52 -12.56 -8.41
C VAL A 160 -12.33 -11.49 -7.67
N GLY A 161 -13.64 -11.71 -7.56
CA GLY A 161 -14.56 -10.79 -6.91
C GLY A 161 -14.27 -10.59 -5.42
N THR A 162 -14.64 -9.44 -4.88
CA THR A 162 -14.67 -9.18 -3.43
C THR A 162 -16.07 -9.39 -2.87
N GLN A 163 -16.20 -9.75 -1.60
CA GLN A 163 -17.51 -9.87 -0.94
C GLN A 163 -18.18 -8.49 -0.75
N ILE A 164 -17.39 -7.48 -0.39
CA ILE A 164 -17.84 -6.10 -0.20
C ILE A 164 -16.98 -5.23 -1.12
N PRO A 165 -17.58 -4.45 -2.04
CA PRO A 165 -16.84 -3.53 -2.88
C PRO A 165 -16.03 -2.52 -2.08
N PHE A 166 -14.83 -2.22 -2.57
CA PHE A 166 -14.02 -1.14 -2.01
C PHE A 166 -13.07 -0.57 -3.06
N VAL A 167 -12.56 0.62 -2.75
CA VAL A 167 -11.57 1.31 -3.58
C VAL A 167 -10.20 1.16 -2.94
N ALA A 168 -9.22 0.75 -3.74
CA ALA A 168 -7.82 0.67 -3.32
C ALA A 168 -6.95 1.54 -4.24
N PRO A 169 -6.08 2.40 -3.70
CA PRO A 169 -5.10 3.13 -4.50
C PRO A 169 -4.04 2.15 -5.03
N LEU A 170 -3.61 2.36 -6.28
CA LEU A 170 -2.54 1.60 -6.90
C LEU A 170 -1.36 2.52 -7.23
N ALA A 171 -0.17 1.97 -7.09
CA ALA A 171 1.06 2.53 -7.63
C ALA A 171 1.58 1.66 -8.77
N ILE A 172 2.24 2.29 -9.75
CA ILE A 172 2.89 1.63 -10.88
C ILE A 172 4.38 1.94 -10.88
N GLU A 173 5.19 0.97 -11.26
CA GLU A 173 6.65 1.08 -11.37
C GLU A 173 7.12 0.39 -12.67
N PHE A 174 7.98 1.06 -13.42
CA PHE A 174 8.67 0.48 -14.58
C PHE A 174 10.11 0.14 -14.18
N ARG A 175 10.37 -1.14 -13.91
CA ARG A 175 11.70 -1.64 -13.55
C ARG A 175 12.53 -1.96 -14.77
N THR A 176 13.74 -1.43 -14.78
CA THR A 176 14.70 -1.60 -15.87
C THR A 176 15.63 -2.79 -15.70
N ASN A 177 15.61 -3.45 -14.54
CA ASN A 177 16.40 -4.65 -14.26
C ASN A 177 17.91 -4.48 -14.54
N GLY A 178 18.46 -3.30 -14.26
CA GLY A 178 19.90 -3.02 -14.37
C GLY A 178 20.35 -2.38 -15.69
N LEU A 179 19.42 -1.96 -16.56
CA LEU A 179 19.77 -1.15 -17.73
C LEU A 179 20.36 0.20 -17.31
N THR A 180 21.25 0.74 -18.14
CA THR A 180 21.90 2.03 -17.89
C THR A 180 20.91 3.18 -18.14
N LEU A 181 20.77 4.07 -17.17
CA LEU A 181 19.83 5.19 -17.23
C LEU A 181 20.53 6.53 -17.45
N ALA A 182 19.78 7.48 -18.00
CA ALA A 182 20.14 8.87 -18.23
C ALA A 182 18.94 9.78 -17.89
N ASP A 183 19.12 11.10 -18.06
CA ASP A 183 18.07 12.12 -17.92
C ASP A 183 17.29 12.00 -16.60
N ALA A 184 18.03 11.95 -15.48
CA ALA A 184 17.47 11.78 -14.14
C ALA A 184 16.52 10.56 -14.03
N ASP A 185 17.00 9.42 -14.53
CA ASP A 185 16.35 8.10 -14.51
C ASP A 185 15.10 7.97 -15.39
N SER A 186 14.90 8.87 -16.37
CA SER A 186 13.75 8.83 -17.29
C SER A 186 14.06 8.25 -18.68
N THR A 187 15.33 8.00 -18.98
CA THR A 187 15.78 7.46 -20.26
C THR A 187 16.66 6.23 -20.04
N VAL A 188 16.42 5.15 -20.77
CA VAL A 188 17.31 4.00 -20.90
C VAL A 188 18.25 4.22 -22.08
N ILE A 189 19.56 4.09 -21.88
CA ILE A 189 20.54 4.09 -22.98
C ILE A 189 20.52 2.71 -23.65
N LEU A 190 20.18 2.68 -24.93
CA LEU A 190 20.05 1.44 -25.69
C LEU A 190 21.42 0.90 -26.12
N LYS A 191 21.54 -0.42 -26.13
CA LYS A 191 22.73 -1.15 -26.57
C LYS A 191 22.43 -1.99 -27.79
N ASN A 192 23.41 -2.08 -28.70
CA ASN A 192 23.32 -3.01 -29.82
C ASN A 192 23.62 -4.45 -29.38
N ASN A 193 23.51 -5.40 -30.31
CA ASN A 193 23.84 -6.82 -30.11
C ASN A 193 25.29 -7.09 -29.65
N LYS A 194 26.22 -6.13 -29.77
CA LYS A 194 27.59 -6.20 -29.26
C LYS A 194 27.74 -5.64 -27.84
N GLN A 195 26.63 -5.29 -27.17
CA GLN A 195 26.60 -4.65 -25.84
C GLN A 195 27.24 -3.26 -25.80
N GLU A 196 27.39 -2.61 -26.95
CA GLU A 196 27.86 -1.23 -27.06
C GLU A 196 26.67 -0.28 -27.09
N ASN A 197 26.80 0.90 -26.48
CA ASN A 197 25.78 1.96 -26.59
C ASN A 197 25.56 2.29 -28.07
N ASN A 198 24.30 2.22 -28.52
CA ASN A 198 23.97 2.37 -29.94
C ASN A 198 23.65 3.81 -30.36
N GLY A 199 23.69 4.75 -29.42
CA GLY A 199 23.40 6.17 -29.64
C GLY A 199 21.92 6.57 -29.50
N PHE A 200 21.04 5.65 -29.10
CA PHE A 200 19.62 5.91 -28.87
C PHE A 200 19.24 5.84 -27.39
N GLY A 201 18.27 6.67 -27.00
CA GLY A 201 17.59 6.63 -25.72
C GLY A 201 16.17 6.10 -25.88
N LEU A 202 15.70 5.31 -24.91
CA LEU A 202 14.32 4.87 -24.77
C LEU A 202 13.70 5.53 -23.53
N SER A 203 12.60 6.26 -23.70
CA SER A 203 11.77 6.75 -22.61
C SER A 203 10.36 6.18 -22.70
N VAL A 204 9.65 6.15 -21.56
CA VAL A 204 8.22 5.86 -21.49
C VAL A 204 7.54 7.14 -21.04
N ILE A 205 6.57 7.63 -21.80
CA ILE A 205 5.84 8.86 -21.48
C ILE A 205 4.43 8.47 -21.05
N ASP A 206 3.98 8.97 -19.90
CA ASP A 206 2.58 8.91 -19.49
C ASP A 206 1.78 9.89 -20.34
N VAL A 207 0.79 9.37 -21.07
CA VAL A 207 0.01 10.15 -22.05
C VAL A 207 -0.96 11.11 -21.35
N ASP A 208 -1.41 10.79 -20.13
CA ASP A 208 -2.42 11.59 -19.44
C ASP A 208 -1.85 12.95 -18.99
N ASN A 209 -0.55 13.00 -18.68
CA ASN A 209 0.13 14.20 -18.18
C ASN A 209 1.30 14.66 -19.07
N ASP A 210 1.59 13.95 -20.15
CA ASP A 210 2.72 14.17 -21.08
C ASP A 210 4.08 14.26 -20.35
N THR A 211 4.26 13.48 -19.29
CA THR A 211 5.51 13.45 -18.51
C THR A 211 6.29 12.15 -18.71
N PRO A 212 7.64 12.23 -18.78
CA PRO A 212 8.47 11.04 -18.76
C PRO A 212 8.32 10.28 -17.45
N VAL A 213 8.11 8.97 -17.55
CA VAL A 213 8.16 8.04 -16.42
C VAL A 213 9.59 8.01 -15.88
N LYS A 214 9.72 8.15 -14.56
CA LYS A 214 10.97 7.84 -13.85
C LYS A 214 11.06 6.34 -13.61
N PHE A 215 12.08 5.70 -14.16
CA PHE A 215 12.30 4.27 -14.01
C PHE A 215 12.74 3.91 -12.59
N ASN A 216 12.43 2.68 -12.17
CA ASN A 216 12.71 2.16 -10.83
C ASN A 216 12.14 3.02 -9.68
N MET A 217 11.12 3.84 -9.97
CA MET A 217 10.42 4.68 -9.01
C MET A 217 8.91 4.42 -9.10
N LYS A 218 8.24 4.37 -7.95
CA LYS A 218 6.78 4.26 -7.91
C LYS A 218 6.13 5.58 -8.29
N ALA A 219 5.15 5.51 -9.17
CA ALA A 219 4.24 6.60 -9.51
C ALA A 219 2.80 6.22 -9.15
N ASP A 220 1.93 7.20 -8.98
CA ASP A 220 0.50 6.95 -8.79
C ASP A 220 -0.12 6.39 -10.08
N MET A 221 -0.77 5.23 -9.98
CA MET A 221 -1.58 4.70 -11.07
C MET A 221 -3.03 5.19 -10.97
N GLY A 222 -3.46 5.56 -9.77
CA GLY A 222 -4.83 5.90 -9.44
C GLY A 222 -5.60 4.75 -8.76
N PRO A 223 -6.87 5.00 -8.39
CA PRO A 223 -7.68 4.04 -7.67
C PRO A 223 -8.23 2.92 -8.57
N ILE A 224 -8.18 1.68 -8.09
CA ILE A 224 -8.96 0.57 -8.63
C ILE A 224 -10.24 0.36 -7.80
N HIS A 225 -11.37 0.24 -8.48
CA HIS A 225 -12.65 -0.16 -7.88
C HIS A 225 -12.74 -1.67 -7.91
N LEU A 226 -12.70 -2.32 -6.75
CA LEU A 226 -12.82 -3.78 -6.64
C LEU A 226 -14.28 -4.15 -6.42
N ASP A 227 -14.82 -4.95 -7.33
CA ASP A 227 -16.24 -5.29 -7.39
C ASP A 227 -16.49 -6.77 -7.04
N ASN A 228 -17.76 -7.12 -6.86
CA ASN A 228 -18.18 -8.50 -6.58
C ASN A 228 -17.93 -9.47 -7.76
N GLY A 229 -17.86 -8.98 -9.00
CA GLY A 229 -17.79 -9.80 -10.21
C GLY A 229 -16.42 -9.89 -10.88
N ALA A 230 -15.34 -9.52 -10.21
CA ALA A 230 -13.99 -9.41 -10.80
C ALA A 230 -13.89 -8.42 -12.00
N GLY A 231 -14.80 -7.44 -12.07
CA GLY A 231 -14.85 -6.44 -13.14
C GLY A 231 -13.90 -5.26 -12.92
N GLY A 232 -13.35 -5.12 -11.72
CA GLY A 232 -12.51 -4.00 -11.34
C GLY A 232 -11.29 -3.86 -12.24
N ARG A 233 -11.11 -2.70 -12.87
CA ARG A 233 -9.93 -2.40 -13.68
C ARG A 233 -9.61 -0.92 -13.73
N ILE A 234 -8.34 -0.62 -13.94
CA ILE A 234 -7.84 0.71 -14.29
C ILE A 234 -6.87 0.58 -15.46
N ILE A 235 -6.96 1.50 -16.42
CA ILE A 235 -6.16 1.51 -17.64
C ILE A 235 -5.39 2.81 -17.69
N LYS A 236 -4.07 2.72 -17.87
CA LYS A 236 -3.18 3.86 -18.11
C LYS A 236 -2.59 3.79 -19.51
N HIS A 237 -2.50 4.95 -20.16
CA HIS A 237 -2.00 5.08 -21.52
C HIS A 237 -0.57 5.61 -21.49
N TYR A 238 0.30 4.93 -22.23
CA TYR A 238 1.71 5.28 -22.34
C TYR A 238 2.14 5.30 -23.79
N LYS A 239 3.27 5.94 -24.06
CA LYS A 239 3.99 5.81 -25.33
C LYS A 239 5.45 5.49 -25.05
N ALA A 240 5.98 4.49 -25.75
CA ALA A 240 7.41 4.24 -25.79
C ALA A 240 8.01 5.18 -26.84
N LYS A 241 9.02 5.97 -26.45
CA LYS A 241 9.67 6.94 -27.33
C LYS A 241 11.14 6.56 -27.48
N VAL A 242 11.60 6.40 -28.72
CA VAL A 242 13.02 6.22 -29.05
C VAL A 242 13.51 7.40 -29.87
N GLU A 243 14.61 8.00 -29.43
CA GLU A 243 15.25 9.13 -30.07
C GLU A 243 16.78 9.06 -29.98
N ALA A 244 17.47 9.77 -30.88
CA ALA A 244 18.92 9.85 -30.81
C ALA A 244 19.35 10.67 -29.59
N ILE A 245 20.38 10.20 -28.89
CA ILE A 245 21.01 10.95 -27.80
C ILE A 245 21.87 12.05 -28.44
N PRO A 246 21.64 13.34 -28.11
CA PRO A 246 22.44 14.44 -28.66
C PRO A 246 23.95 14.23 -28.44
N GLY A 247 24.74 14.38 -29.50
CA GLY A 247 26.19 14.21 -29.46
C GLY A 247 26.69 12.75 -29.43
N ALA A 248 25.82 11.76 -29.28
CA ALA A 248 26.23 10.35 -29.32
C ALA A 248 26.45 9.86 -30.76
N GLU A 249 27.43 8.97 -30.96
CA GLU A 249 27.58 8.23 -32.22
C GLU A 249 26.47 7.18 -32.35
N ILE A 250 25.81 7.12 -33.51
CA ILE A 250 24.82 6.09 -33.76
C ILE A 250 25.52 4.90 -34.38
N LYS A 251 25.43 3.74 -33.71
CA LYS A 251 26.03 2.50 -34.18
C LYS A 251 24.95 1.58 -34.74
N THR A 252 25.26 0.95 -35.88
CA THR A 252 24.36 -0.02 -36.51
C THR A 252 24.27 -1.32 -35.69
N GLY A 253 23.17 -2.04 -35.88
CA GLY A 253 22.89 -3.32 -35.23
C GLY A 253 21.52 -3.33 -34.55
N ASP A 254 21.01 -4.53 -34.32
CA ASP A 254 19.77 -4.72 -33.59
C ASP A 254 19.94 -4.31 -32.12
N PHE A 255 18.88 -3.79 -31.52
CA PHE A 255 18.84 -3.42 -30.11
C PHE A 255 17.50 -3.82 -29.50
N SER A 256 17.50 -4.04 -28.19
CA SER A 256 16.29 -4.29 -27.42
C SER A 256 16.50 -3.85 -25.97
N ALA A 257 15.39 -3.60 -25.28
CA ALA A 257 15.36 -3.35 -23.85
C ALA A 257 14.18 -4.13 -23.26
N ALA A 258 14.40 -4.76 -22.10
CA ALA A 258 13.37 -5.50 -21.39
C ALA A 258 13.12 -4.82 -20.04
N MET A 259 11.86 -4.54 -19.75
CA MET A 259 11.43 -3.86 -18.53
C MET A 259 10.29 -4.64 -17.89
N THR A 260 10.20 -4.58 -16.57
CA THR A 260 9.10 -5.19 -15.82
C THR A 260 8.17 -4.10 -15.31
N VAL A 261 6.89 -4.19 -15.66
CA VAL A 261 5.86 -3.32 -15.11
C VAL A 261 5.30 -3.96 -13.85
N ILE A 262 5.37 -3.25 -12.74
CA ILE A 262 4.88 -3.71 -11.44
C ILE A 262 3.77 -2.78 -11.00
N VAL A 263 2.67 -3.36 -10.56
CA VAL A 263 1.55 -2.62 -9.95
C VAL A 263 1.40 -3.12 -8.52
N THR A 264 1.36 -2.20 -7.56
CA THR A 264 1.22 -2.51 -6.13
C THR A 264 0.07 -1.72 -5.52
N TYR A 265 -0.64 -2.33 -4.56
CA TYR A 265 -1.54 -1.58 -3.68
C TYR A 265 -0.74 -0.60 -2.81
N ASN A 266 -1.27 0.62 -2.66
CA ASN A 266 -0.68 1.68 -1.82
C ASN A 266 -1.37 1.76 -0.46
#